data_AF-A0AAD4C888-F1
#
_entry.id   AF-A0AAD4C888-F1
#
_cell.length_a   1.000
_cell.length_b   1.000
_cell.length_c   1.000
_cell.angle_alpha   90.00
_cell.angle_beta   90.00
_cell.angle_gamma   90.00
#
_symmetry.space_group_name_H-M   'P 1'
#
loop_
_entity.id
_entity.type
_entity.pdbx_description
1 polymer ?
#
loop_
_entity_poly.entity_id
_entity_poly.type
_entity_poly.pdbx_seq_one_letter_code
_entity_poly.pdbx_strand_id
1 'polypeptide(L)'
;AERTTRLIAWFKENETARLKIFSDSTQDAKDANRKKEVSGRSRTSYYSDAAKAIFANDENLDVRHCSQVRLDLFASKIERRIRDLRQAYSAENKKLGQTGMGMTYEELQSDPSKSNLLDSIFDSFPWWPDLHGFWRTNPGINTSPAVADLDQDLEQEALGL
;
A
#
# COMPACT_ATOMS: atom_id res chain seq x y z
N ALA A 1 1.34 17.31 0.73
CA ALA A 1 0.60 16.20 0.08
C ALA A 1 1.29 15.73 -1.20
N GLU A 2 1.67 16.65 -2.08
CA GLU A 2 2.17 16.40 -3.44
C GLU A 2 3.40 15.45 -3.53
N ARG A 3 4.39 15.56 -2.64
CA ARG A 3 5.50 14.57 -2.53
C ARG A 3 5.04 13.14 -2.25
N THR A 4 3.98 12.94 -1.47
CA THR A 4 3.45 11.60 -1.17
C THR A 4 2.70 11.03 -2.37
N THR A 5 1.96 11.87 -3.08
CA THR A 5 1.33 11.49 -4.35
C THR A 5 2.39 11.04 -5.36
N ARG A 6 3.50 11.78 -5.50
CA ARG A 6 4.64 11.36 -6.33
C ARG A 6 5.27 10.06 -5.87
N LEU A 7 5.42 9.84 -4.56
CA LEU A 7 5.93 8.57 -4.01
C LEU A 7 5.04 7.38 -4.39
N ILE A 8 3.73 7.54 -4.30
CA ILE A 8 2.77 6.48 -4.64
C ILE A 8 2.77 6.22 -6.15
N ALA A 9 2.78 7.27 -6.98
CA ALA A 9 2.91 7.14 -8.43
C ALA A 9 4.19 6.39 -8.81
N TRP A 10 5.32 6.75 -8.18
CA TRP A 10 6.58 6.04 -8.38
C TRP A 10 6.47 4.55 -8.04
N PHE A 11 5.79 4.18 -6.95
CA PHE A 11 5.56 2.77 -6.62
C PHE A 11 4.59 2.04 -7.57
N LYS A 12 3.67 2.73 -8.24
CA LYS A 12 2.85 2.13 -9.30
C LYS A 12 3.73 1.70 -10.48
N GLU A 13 4.65 2.57 -10.87
CA GLU A 13 5.56 2.38 -12.02
C GLU A 13 6.76 1.47 -11.70
N ASN A 14 7.15 1.33 -10.43
CA ASN A 14 8.34 0.59 -10.02
C ASN A 14 7.96 -0.66 -9.19
N GLU A 15 7.32 -1.64 -9.84
CA GLU A 15 6.78 -2.84 -9.18
C GLU A 15 7.83 -3.62 -8.37
N THR A 16 9.02 -3.88 -8.92
CA THR A 16 10.08 -4.59 -8.17
C THR A 16 10.46 -3.86 -6.88
N ALA A 17 10.54 -2.52 -6.93
CA ALA A 17 10.82 -1.70 -5.75
C ALA A 17 9.65 -1.76 -4.76
N ARG A 18 8.42 -1.67 -5.25
CA ARG A 18 7.19 -1.82 -4.48
C ARG A 18 7.16 -3.15 -3.75
N LEU A 19 7.35 -4.28 -4.44
CA LEU A 19 7.36 -5.61 -3.83
C LEU A 19 8.48 -5.77 -2.80
N LYS A 20 9.69 -5.29 -3.11
CA LYS A 20 10.82 -5.37 -2.16
C LYS A 20 10.57 -4.53 -0.91
N ILE A 21 9.99 -3.34 -1.05
CA ILE A 21 9.75 -2.40 0.06
C ILE A 21 8.50 -2.78 0.83
N PHE A 22 7.39 -3.06 0.18
CA PHE A 22 6.13 -3.42 0.82
C PHE A 22 6.07 -4.86 1.29
N SER A 23 7.07 -5.67 0.93
CA SER A 23 7.07 -7.11 1.08
C SER A 23 6.09 -7.73 0.09
N ASP A 24 6.60 -8.67 -0.68
CA ASP A 24 5.82 -9.40 -1.65
C ASP A 24 4.85 -10.35 -0.92
N SER A 25 3.54 -10.20 -1.16
CA SER A 25 2.57 -11.14 -0.59
C SER A 25 2.78 -12.51 -1.24
N THR A 26 2.73 -13.57 -0.42
CA THR A 26 2.83 -14.93 -0.94
C THR A 26 1.67 -15.26 -1.89
N GLN A 27 0.50 -14.64 -1.68
CA GLN A 27 -0.67 -14.82 -2.53
C GLN A 27 -0.47 -14.16 -3.90
N ASP A 28 -0.12 -12.87 -3.94
CA ASP A 28 0.11 -12.14 -5.19
C ASP A 28 1.20 -12.78 -6.06
N ALA A 29 2.25 -13.37 -5.45
CA ALA A 29 3.27 -14.10 -6.18
C ALA A 29 2.71 -15.38 -6.83
N LYS A 30 1.85 -16.13 -6.11
CA LYS A 30 1.19 -17.33 -6.64
C LYS A 30 0.21 -16.98 -7.76
N ASP A 31 -0.63 -15.97 -7.55
CA ASP A 31 -1.65 -15.55 -8.51
C ASP A 31 -1.02 -15.08 -9.82
N ALA A 32 0.11 -14.37 -9.74
CA ALA A 32 0.89 -13.98 -10.91
C ALA A 32 1.80 -15.11 -11.47
N ASN A 33 1.67 -16.35 -10.98
CA ASN A 33 2.49 -17.51 -11.31
C ASN A 33 4.01 -17.22 -11.33
N ARG A 34 4.46 -16.38 -10.40
CA ARG A 34 5.84 -15.90 -10.30
C ARG A 34 6.48 -16.33 -8.99
N LYS A 35 7.80 -16.46 -8.99
CA LYS A 35 8.54 -16.64 -7.72
C LYS A 35 8.48 -15.35 -6.92
N LYS A 36 8.44 -15.49 -5.60
CA LYS A 36 8.48 -14.37 -4.66
C LYS A 36 9.75 -13.55 -4.89
N GLU A 37 9.61 -12.24 -4.98
CA GLU A 37 10.72 -11.34 -5.28
C GLU A 37 11.68 -11.26 -4.07
N VAL A 38 12.88 -11.81 -4.25
CA VAL A 38 13.96 -11.80 -3.27
C VAL A 38 15.18 -11.06 -3.83
N SER A 39 14.95 -9.93 -4.50
CA SER A 39 15.98 -9.10 -5.14
C SER A 39 17.28 -9.04 -4.31
N GLY A 40 18.43 -9.22 -4.95
CA GLY A 40 19.75 -9.07 -4.31
C GLY A 40 20.10 -7.64 -3.92
N ARG A 41 19.35 -6.63 -4.38
CA ARG A 41 19.51 -5.23 -3.96
C ARG A 41 18.93 -5.00 -2.57
N SER A 42 19.58 -4.12 -1.80
CA SER A 42 19.13 -3.75 -0.46
C SER A 42 17.90 -2.84 -0.53
N ARG A 43 17.05 -2.87 0.50
CA ARG A 43 15.90 -1.94 0.60
C ARG A 43 16.36 -0.48 0.55
N THR A 44 17.51 -0.19 1.15
CA THR A 44 18.15 1.13 1.16
C THR A 44 18.38 1.68 -0.24
N SER A 45 18.80 0.84 -1.20
CA SER A 45 19.01 1.34 -2.57
C SER A 45 17.70 1.75 -3.24
N TYR A 46 16.60 1.06 -2.96
CA TYR A 46 15.28 1.46 -3.48
C TYR A 46 14.75 2.73 -2.82
N TYR A 47 15.03 2.95 -1.52
CA TYR A 47 14.72 4.24 -0.89
C TYR A 47 15.49 5.40 -1.51
N SER A 48 16.76 5.17 -1.87
CA SER A 48 17.57 6.17 -2.59
C SER A 48 17.02 6.43 -4.00
N ASP A 49 16.61 5.40 -4.74
CA ASP A 49 16.04 5.55 -6.08
C ASP A 49 14.72 6.35 -6.03
N ALA A 50 13.84 6.03 -5.08
CA ALA A 50 12.62 6.80 -4.83
C ALA A 50 12.92 8.26 -4.43
N ALA A 51 13.90 8.47 -3.54
CA ALA A 51 14.30 9.82 -3.13
C ALA A 51 14.79 10.66 -4.31
N LYS A 52 15.63 10.09 -5.20
CA LYS A 52 16.06 10.78 -6.42
C LYS A 52 14.86 11.18 -7.27
N ALA A 53 13.95 10.24 -7.55
CA ALA A 53 12.81 10.50 -8.42
C ALA A 53 11.86 11.57 -7.86
N ILE A 54 11.61 11.54 -6.55
CA ILE A 54 10.67 12.46 -5.90
C ILE A 54 11.27 13.83 -5.75
N PHE A 55 12.49 13.95 -5.23
CA PHE A 55 13.05 15.26 -4.86
C PHE A 55 13.77 15.97 -6.02
N ALA A 56 14.09 15.28 -7.12
CA ALA A 56 14.66 15.92 -8.32
C ALA A 56 13.73 16.99 -8.92
N ASN A 57 12.42 16.81 -8.80
CA ASN A 57 11.39 17.71 -9.30
C ASN A 57 10.66 18.44 -8.17
N ASP A 58 11.31 18.65 -7.02
CA ASP A 58 10.70 19.40 -5.93
C ASP A 58 10.54 20.88 -6.32
N GLU A 59 9.37 21.46 -6.01
CA GLU A 59 9.12 22.89 -6.23
C GLU A 59 10.04 23.75 -5.35
N ASN A 60 10.40 23.25 -4.17
CA ASN A 60 11.35 23.93 -3.31
C ASN A 60 12.78 23.67 -3.80
N LEU A 61 13.42 24.73 -4.30
CA LEU A 61 14.76 24.68 -4.87
C LEU A 61 15.83 24.25 -3.85
N ASP A 62 15.69 24.63 -2.58
CA ASP A 62 16.62 24.22 -1.53
C ASP A 62 16.50 22.73 -1.25
N VAL A 63 15.28 22.22 -1.17
CA VAL A 63 15.01 20.77 -1.03
C VAL A 63 15.60 20.01 -2.21
N ARG A 64 15.40 20.50 -3.43
CA ARG A 64 15.97 19.90 -4.64
C ARG A 64 17.48 19.85 -4.57
N HIS A 65 18.13 20.98 -4.28
CA HIS A 65 19.59 21.07 -4.17
C HIS A 65 20.12 20.17 -3.04
N CYS A 66 19.56 20.26 -1.84
CA CYS A 66 19.95 19.42 -0.70
C CYS A 66 19.79 17.92 -1.00
N SER A 67 18.77 17.53 -1.75
CA SER A 67 18.55 16.11 -2.11
C SER A 67 19.64 15.54 -3.03
N GLN A 68 20.26 16.39 -3.87
CA GLN A 68 21.37 16.01 -4.73
C GLN A 68 22.67 15.83 -3.93
N VAL A 69 22.87 16.67 -2.91
CA VAL A 69 24.08 16.64 -2.07
C VAL A 69 24.00 15.58 -0.97
N ARG A 70 22.81 15.37 -0.38
CA ARG A 70 22.59 14.55 0.83
C ARG A 70 21.50 13.51 0.63
N LEU A 71 21.61 12.74 -0.44
CA LEU A 71 20.60 11.74 -0.81
C LEU A 71 20.32 10.72 0.32
N ASP A 72 21.31 10.40 1.13
CA ASP A 72 21.20 9.52 2.30
C ASP A 72 20.09 9.97 3.26
N LEU A 73 20.04 11.27 3.57
CA LEU A 73 19.02 11.83 4.45
C LEU A 73 17.63 11.72 3.86
N PHE A 74 17.51 11.93 2.54
CA PHE A 74 16.23 11.86 1.84
C PHE A 74 15.74 10.42 1.68
N ALA A 75 16.63 9.45 1.46
CA ALA A 75 16.29 8.04 1.51
C ALA A 75 15.70 7.66 2.88
N SER A 76 16.28 8.13 3.99
CA SER A 76 15.71 7.95 5.33
C SER A 76 14.35 8.65 5.50
N LYS A 77 14.13 9.81 4.87
CA LYS A 77 12.80 10.46 4.86
C LYS A 77 11.77 9.63 4.11
N ILE A 78 12.13 9.02 2.98
CA ILE A 78 11.25 8.10 2.24
C ILE A 78 10.89 6.90 3.10
N GLU A 79 11.89 6.26 3.71
CA GLU A 79 11.65 5.12 4.60
C GLU A 79 10.69 5.47 5.74
N ARG A 80 10.94 6.60 6.44
CA ARG A 80 10.06 7.07 7.51
C ARG A 80 8.65 7.35 6.98
N ARG A 81 8.52 8.01 5.84
CA ARG A 81 7.21 8.31 5.25
C ARG A 81 6.42 7.05 4.94
N ILE A 82 7.06 6.01 4.42
CA ILE A 82 6.40 4.71 4.16
C ILE A 82 5.91 4.08 5.46
N ARG A 83 6.70 4.16 6.55
CA ARG A 83 6.28 3.68 7.87
C ARG A 83 5.04 4.44 8.36
N ASP A 84 5.03 5.76 8.22
CA ASP A 84 3.89 6.60 8.61
C ASP A 84 2.64 6.25 7.78
N LEU A 85 2.79 6.01 6.46
CA LEU A 85 1.68 5.59 5.60
C LEU A 85 1.11 4.24 6.00
N ARG A 86 1.96 3.27 6.38
CA ARG A 86 1.50 1.97 6.89
C ARG A 86 0.68 2.13 8.17
N GLN A 87 1.15 2.96 9.10
CA GLN A 87 0.45 3.21 10.36
C GLN A 87 -0.92 3.87 10.11
N ALA A 88 -0.97 4.87 9.23
CA ALA A 88 -2.23 5.53 8.86
C ALA A 88 -3.20 4.54 8.20
N TYR A 89 -2.73 3.75 7.23
CA TYR A 89 -3.54 2.71 6.60
C TYR A 89 -4.07 1.68 7.58
N SER A 90 -3.21 1.11 8.44
CA SER A 90 -3.63 0.15 9.46
C SER A 90 -4.64 0.76 10.44
N ALA A 91 -4.53 2.06 10.75
CA ALA A 91 -5.49 2.75 11.60
C ALA A 91 -6.86 2.89 10.93
N GLU A 92 -6.92 3.29 9.65
CA GLU A 92 -8.19 3.35 8.90
C GLU A 92 -8.81 1.96 8.71
N ASN A 93 -8.00 0.95 8.37
CA ASN A 93 -8.50 -0.43 8.24
C ASN A 93 -8.99 -1.02 9.57
N LYS A 94 -8.40 -0.62 10.70
CA LYS A 94 -8.91 -1.04 12.01
C LYS A 94 -10.30 -0.46 12.28
N LYS A 95 -10.55 0.80 11.90
CA LYS A 95 -11.88 1.40 12.02
C LYS A 95 -12.90 0.66 11.15
N LEU A 96 -12.53 0.33 9.90
CA LEU A 96 -13.35 -0.49 9.00
C LEU A 96 -13.60 -1.92 9.53
N GLY A 97 -12.60 -2.53 10.15
CA GLY A 97 -12.75 -3.85 10.78
C GLY A 97 -13.68 -3.81 11.99
N GLN A 98 -13.66 -2.73 12.78
CA GLN A 98 -14.57 -2.54 13.91
C GLN A 98 -16.03 -2.39 13.50
N THR A 99 -16.31 -1.96 12.26
CA THR A 99 -17.67 -1.99 11.72
C THR A 99 -18.09 -3.38 11.24
N GLY A 100 -17.24 -4.41 11.41
CA GLY A 100 -17.52 -5.81 11.06
C GLY A 100 -17.59 -6.08 9.55
N MET A 101 -17.21 -5.11 8.71
CA MET A 101 -17.52 -5.17 7.28
C MET A 101 -16.40 -5.78 6.43
N GLY A 102 -15.12 -5.64 6.80
CA GLY A 102 -14.02 -6.28 6.04
C GLY A 102 -13.94 -5.92 4.54
N MET A 103 -14.63 -4.87 4.11
CA MET A 103 -14.96 -4.62 2.70
C MET A 103 -13.74 -4.22 1.86
N THR A 104 -13.78 -4.54 0.57
CA THR A 104 -12.85 -4.06 -0.47
C THR A 104 -13.13 -2.59 -0.81
N TYR A 105 -12.18 -1.93 -1.47
CA TYR A 105 -12.43 -0.59 -1.99
C TYR A 105 -13.54 -0.64 -3.04
N GLU A 106 -13.54 -1.67 -3.89
CA GLU A 106 -14.49 -1.90 -4.96
C GLU A 106 -15.92 -2.14 -4.42
N GLU A 107 -16.06 -2.88 -3.31
CA GLU A 107 -17.34 -3.12 -2.61
C GLU A 107 -17.87 -1.83 -1.98
N LEU A 108 -16.99 -1.05 -1.34
CA LEU A 108 -17.36 0.25 -0.79
C LEU A 108 -17.77 1.23 -1.90
N GLN A 109 -17.08 1.20 -3.05
CA GLN A 109 -17.35 2.07 -4.18
C GLN A 109 -18.64 1.68 -4.91
N SER A 110 -18.94 0.38 -4.96
CA SER A 110 -20.11 -0.17 -5.64
C SER A 110 -21.40 -0.06 -4.83
N ASP A 111 -21.32 0.30 -3.55
CA ASP A 111 -22.47 0.49 -2.67
C ASP A 111 -22.70 1.98 -2.35
N PRO A 112 -23.68 2.65 -2.99
CA PRO A 112 -23.99 4.05 -2.74
C PRO A 112 -24.34 4.35 -1.28
N SER A 113 -24.84 3.38 -0.51
CA SER A 113 -25.17 3.55 0.91
C SER A 113 -23.92 3.73 1.79
N LYS A 114 -22.73 3.41 1.26
CA LYS A 114 -21.43 3.49 1.94
C LYS A 114 -20.55 4.64 1.45
N SER A 115 -21.04 5.47 0.55
CA SER A 115 -20.36 6.67 0.04
C SER A 115 -19.78 7.55 1.17
N ASN A 116 -20.57 7.85 2.19
CA ASN A 116 -20.13 8.66 3.35
C ASN A 116 -18.90 8.07 4.08
N LEU A 117 -18.77 6.74 4.11
CA LEU A 117 -17.64 6.07 4.74
C LEU A 117 -16.37 6.21 3.89
N LEU A 118 -16.51 6.07 2.57
CA LEU A 118 -15.40 6.34 1.64
C LEU A 118 -14.98 7.80 1.70
N ASP A 119 -15.91 8.74 1.65
CA ASP A 119 -15.62 10.17 1.72
C ASP A 119 -14.85 10.51 3.00
N SER A 120 -15.27 9.96 4.14
CA SER A 120 -14.56 10.14 5.41
C SER A 120 -13.13 9.56 5.39
N ILE A 121 -12.90 8.44 4.69
CA ILE A 121 -11.57 7.86 4.54
C ILE A 121 -10.73 8.72 3.59
N PHE A 122 -11.31 9.21 2.49
CA PHE A 122 -10.63 10.09 1.56
C PHE A 122 -10.21 11.41 2.21
N ASP A 123 -11.09 12.01 3.01
CA ASP A 123 -10.79 13.26 3.71
C ASP A 123 -9.66 13.10 4.73
N SER A 124 -9.63 11.97 5.44
CA SER A 124 -8.62 11.71 6.47
C SER A 124 -7.31 11.15 5.91
N PHE A 125 -7.39 10.33 4.86
CA PHE A 125 -6.27 9.63 4.26
C PHE A 125 -6.47 9.45 2.75
N PRO A 126 -6.21 10.50 1.93
CA PRO A 126 -6.49 10.50 0.49
C PRO A 126 -5.78 9.42 -0.33
N TRP A 127 -4.72 8.85 0.23
CA TRP A 127 -3.90 7.80 -0.39
C TRP A 127 -4.40 6.39 -0.13
N TRP A 128 -5.47 6.25 0.67
CA TRP A 128 -6.01 4.96 1.06
C TRP A 128 -6.29 4.02 -0.12
N PRO A 129 -6.95 4.42 -1.22
CA PRO A 129 -7.31 3.47 -2.29
C PRO A 129 -6.07 2.85 -2.95
N ASP A 130 -5.08 3.67 -3.28
CA ASP A 130 -3.84 3.22 -3.89
C ASP A 130 -3.08 2.26 -2.97
N LEU A 131 -3.02 2.60 -1.68
CA LEU A 131 -2.32 1.80 -0.69
C LEU A 131 -3.07 0.53 -0.31
N HIS A 132 -4.41 0.55 -0.33
CA HIS A 132 -5.26 -0.62 -0.15
C HIS A 132 -5.00 -1.65 -1.24
N GLY A 133 -4.92 -1.21 -2.50
CA GLY A 133 -4.53 -2.09 -3.62
C GLY A 133 -3.15 -2.73 -3.45
N PHE A 134 -2.22 -2.09 -2.75
CA PHE A 134 -0.89 -2.65 -2.49
C PHE A 134 -0.82 -3.56 -1.26
N TRP A 135 -1.65 -3.30 -0.24
CA TRP A 135 -1.45 -3.86 1.11
C TRP A 135 -2.58 -4.77 1.58
N ARG A 136 -3.73 -4.80 0.91
CA ARG A 136 -4.91 -5.57 1.34
C ARG A 136 -4.59 -7.04 1.59
N THR A 137 -3.86 -7.69 0.69
CA THR A 137 -3.54 -9.14 0.74
C THR A 137 -2.24 -9.43 1.50
N ASN A 138 -1.58 -8.42 2.07
CA ASN A 138 -0.31 -8.58 2.77
C ASN A 138 -0.55 -8.78 4.27
N PRO A 139 -0.41 -10.00 4.81
CA PRO A 139 -0.70 -10.29 6.22
C PRO A 139 0.25 -9.58 7.19
N GLY A 140 1.42 -9.10 6.72
CA GLY A 140 2.34 -8.31 7.53
C GLY A 140 1.94 -6.83 7.67
N ILE A 141 0.93 -6.38 6.93
CA ILE A 141 0.46 -4.97 6.91
C ILE A 141 -1.04 -4.90 7.24
N ASN A 142 -1.84 -5.78 6.64
CA ASN A 142 -3.26 -5.91 6.92
C ASN A 142 -3.50 -7.21 7.70
N THR A 143 -3.68 -7.09 9.02
CA THR A 143 -4.00 -8.22 9.90
C THR A 143 -5.50 -8.45 10.02
N SER A 144 -6.33 -7.92 9.10
CA SER A 144 -7.72 -8.35 9.02
C SER A 144 -7.70 -9.88 8.90
N PRO A 145 -8.62 -10.60 9.59
CA PRO A 145 -8.89 -11.97 9.18
C PRO A 145 -9.14 -11.88 7.69
N ALA A 146 -8.33 -12.60 6.90
CA ALA A 146 -8.79 -12.96 5.59
C ALA A 146 -10.20 -13.50 5.84
N VAL A 147 -11.18 -13.00 5.10
CA VAL A 147 -12.40 -13.78 4.89
C VAL A 147 -11.89 -15.03 4.17
N ALA A 148 -11.38 -15.97 4.96
CA ALA A 148 -10.97 -17.26 4.52
C ALA A 148 -12.29 -17.94 4.20
N ASP A 149 -12.55 -18.09 2.90
CA ASP A 149 -13.36 -19.18 2.37
C ASP A 149 -14.79 -19.36 2.90
N LEU A 150 -15.48 -18.30 3.33
CA LEU A 150 -16.92 -18.43 3.56
C LEU A 150 -17.69 -18.77 2.26
N ASP A 151 -17.07 -18.60 1.09
CA ASP A 151 -17.62 -18.99 -0.21
C ASP A 151 -17.20 -20.40 -0.66
N GLN A 152 -16.16 -21.02 -0.08
CA GLN A 152 -15.75 -22.38 -0.46
C GLN A 152 -16.36 -23.48 0.42
N ASP A 153 -16.74 -23.18 1.66
CA ASP A 153 -17.32 -24.18 2.57
C ASP A 153 -18.85 -24.28 2.45
N LEU A 154 -19.54 -23.17 2.12
CA LEU A 154 -21.00 -23.15 1.99
C LEU A 154 -21.51 -23.81 0.70
N GLU A 155 -20.72 -23.83 -0.38
CA GLU A 155 -21.09 -24.56 -1.60
C GLU A 155 -20.85 -26.08 -1.48
N GLN A 156 -19.85 -26.51 -0.69
CA GLN A 156 -19.58 -27.94 -0.45
C GLN A 156 -20.60 -28.56 0.53
N GLU A 157 -21.10 -27.78 1.49
CA GLU A 157 -22.09 -28.27 2.46
C GLU A 157 -23.54 -28.24 1.91
N ALA A 158 -23.84 -27.37 0.94
CA ALA A 158 -25.16 -27.28 0.30
C ALA A 158 -25.42 -28.33 -0.80
N LEU A 159 -24.38 -29.01 -1.30
CA LEU A 159 -24.51 -30.01 -2.38
C LEU A 159 -24.51 -31.47 -1.94
N GLY A 160 -24.32 -31.78 -0.65
CA GLY A 160 -24.59 -33.12 -0.09
C GLY A 160 -24.09 -34.29 -0.96
N LEU A 161 -22.80 -34.30 -1.32
CA LEU A 161 -22.09 -35.45 -1.89
C LEU A 161 -20.88 -35.80 -1.03
#